data_AF-A0AA40E7W3-F1
#
_entry.id   AF-A0AA40E7W3-F1
#
_cell.length_a   1.000
_cell.length_b   1.000
_cell.length_c   1.000
_cell.angle_alpha   90.00
_cell.angle_beta   90.00
_cell.angle_gamma   90.00
#
_symmetry.space_group_name_H-M   'P 1'
#
loop_
_entity.id
_entity.type
_entity.pdbx_description
1 polymer ?
#
loop_
_entity_poly.entity_id
_entity_poly.type
_entity_poly.pdbx_seq_one_letter_code
_entity_poly.pdbx_strand_id
1 'polypeptide(L)'
;DTTSAVAAAPTGVSSAASRSQLNPEIIAALFGGPSESELMKAAIEVITSADAEVDAENRLIAFDNFEQLIESLDNANNLENLGLWKPLVELLGHGDAEFRRMAAWCVGTAVQNNERTQERLVAVGGIAPLAALALADAETPAVRRKAIYALSSAVRNYQPAMDETVAQLGQLGYGGASSKIDASDMDAVDEVINGLRNK
;
A
#
# COMPACT_ATOMS: atom_id res chain seq x y z
N ASP A 1 -79.59 31.60 38.11
CA ASP A 1 -78.41 31.96 37.30
C ASP A 1 -77.50 30.77 37.12
N THR A 2 -77.65 30.12 35.97
CA THR A 2 -76.83 29.02 35.49
C THR A 2 -76.23 29.52 34.19
N THR A 3 -74.94 29.80 34.18
CA THR A 3 -74.25 30.36 33.00
C THR A 3 -72.94 29.62 32.80
N SER A 4 -72.79 28.99 31.62
CA SER A 4 -71.57 28.80 30.82
C SER A 4 -70.34 28.12 31.44
N ALA A 5 -69.44 27.45 30.72
CA ALA A 5 -69.29 27.19 29.29
C ALA A 5 -68.25 26.07 29.13
N VAL A 6 -68.33 25.40 27.97
CA VAL A 6 -67.34 24.50 27.40
C VAL A 6 -66.17 25.32 26.83
N ALA A 7 -64.92 24.98 27.16
CA ALA A 7 -63.71 25.26 26.35
C ALA A 7 -62.51 24.50 26.96
N ALA A 8 -62.01 23.46 26.29
CA ALA A 8 -60.84 23.49 25.40
C ALA A 8 -59.52 23.16 26.13
N ALA A 9 -59.01 21.95 25.88
CA ALA A 9 -57.63 21.60 26.15
C ALA A 9 -56.68 22.34 25.19
N PRO A 10 -55.41 22.48 25.57
CA PRO A 10 -54.42 21.96 24.64
C PRO A 10 -53.33 21.12 25.31
N THR A 11 -53.08 19.98 24.64
CA THR A 11 -51.76 19.46 24.27
C THR A 11 -50.76 19.13 25.37
N GLY A 12 -50.76 17.83 25.74
CA GLY A 12 -49.65 16.95 25.42
C GLY A 12 -48.26 17.39 25.87
N VAL A 13 -47.94 17.08 27.13
CA VAL A 13 -46.55 16.81 27.51
C VAL A 13 -46.19 15.44 26.94
N SER A 14 -45.47 15.40 25.83
CA SER A 14 -44.71 14.22 25.43
C SER A 14 -43.34 14.68 24.97
N SER A 15 -42.37 14.47 25.85
CA SER A 15 -40.95 14.63 25.60
C SER A 15 -40.54 13.69 24.47
N ALA A 16 -40.57 14.17 23.23
CA ALA A 16 -39.82 13.56 22.16
C ALA A 16 -38.35 13.85 22.45
N ALA A 17 -37.70 12.88 23.11
CA ALA A 17 -36.27 12.86 23.35
C ALA A 17 -35.53 13.27 22.08
N SER A 18 -34.64 14.25 22.22
CA SER A 18 -33.63 14.55 21.21
C SER A 18 -32.94 13.24 20.87
N ARG A 19 -33.10 12.76 19.64
CA ARG A 19 -32.20 11.74 19.09
C ARG A 19 -30.81 12.36 19.15
N SER A 20 -30.03 11.98 20.17
CA SER A 20 -28.66 12.42 20.36
C SER A 20 -27.92 12.13 19.05
N GLN A 21 -27.50 13.20 18.39
CA GLN A 21 -26.70 13.14 17.17
C GLN A 21 -25.37 12.50 17.56
N LEU A 22 -25.26 11.19 17.34
CA LEU A 22 -24.00 10.46 17.50
C LEU A 22 -23.08 10.97 16.39
N ASN A 23 -22.18 11.90 16.72
CA ASN A 23 -21.16 12.35 15.79
C ASN A 23 -20.03 11.29 15.72
N PRO A 24 -19.21 11.29 14.65
CA PRO A 24 -18.14 10.31 14.48
C PRO A 24 -17.15 10.26 15.65
N GLU A 25 -16.91 11.40 16.30
CA GLU A 25 -16.02 11.52 17.46
C GLU A 25 -16.56 10.78 18.69
N ILE A 26 -17.87 10.85 18.96
CA ILE A 26 -18.53 10.14 20.06
C ILE A 26 -18.57 8.63 19.77
N ILE A 27 -18.77 8.25 18.50
CA ILE A 27 -18.72 6.84 18.09
C ILE A 27 -17.29 6.31 18.25
N ALA A 28 -16.27 7.05 17.82
CA ALA A 28 -14.87 6.67 17.98
C ALA A 28 -14.44 6.65 19.46
N ALA A 29 -14.95 7.56 20.30
CA ALA A 29 -14.71 7.55 21.74
C ALA A 29 -15.38 6.35 22.44
N LEU A 30 -16.49 5.84 21.90
CA LEU A 30 -17.25 4.73 22.47
C LEU A 30 -16.77 3.35 21.99
N PHE A 31 -16.37 3.24 20.72
CA PHE A 31 -16.00 1.97 20.06
C PHE A 31 -14.53 1.88 19.65
N GLY A 32 -13.76 2.95 19.83
CA GLY A 32 -12.42 3.11 19.26
C GLY A 32 -12.44 3.69 17.84
N GLY A 33 -11.30 4.19 17.38
CA GLY A 33 -11.09 4.49 15.96
C GLY A 33 -11.01 3.20 15.11
N PRO A 34 -10.98 3.33 13.77
CA PRO A 34 -10.78 2.18 12.90
C PRO A 34 -9.46 1.47 13.24
N SER A 35 -9.46 0.14 13.13
CA SER A 35 -8.25 -0.67 13.25
C SER A 35 -7.27 -0.38 12.10
N GLU A 36 -5.98 -0.65 12.32
CA GLU A 36 -4.96 -0.51 11.26
C GLU A 36 -5.29 -1.36 10.02
N SER A 37 -5.89 -2.54 10.21
CA SER A 37 -6.36 -3.38 9.10
C SER A 37 -7.49 -2.74 8.29
N GLU A 38 -8.41 -2.02 8.93
CA GLU A 38 -9.45 -1.26 8.26
C GLU A 38 -8.86 -0.05 7.53
N LEU A 39 -7.91 0.65 8.16
CA LEU A 39 -7.19 1.78 7.55
C LEU A 39 -6.39 1.35 6.32
N MET A 40 -5.70 0.20 6.37
CA MET A 40 -4.96 -0.35 5.23
C MET A 40 -5.87 -0.68 4.05
N LYS A 41 -7.03 -1.29 4.31
CA LYS A 41 -8.02 -1.58 3.27
C LYS A 41 -8.60 -0.30 2.68
N ALA A 42 -8.98 0.66 3.54
CA ALA A 42 -9.52 1.94 3.10
C ALA A 42 -8.50 2.71 2.24
N ALA A 43 -7.22 2.67 2.59
CA ALA A 43 -6.19 3.32 1.80
C ALA A 43 -6.09 2.71 0.38
N ILE A 44 -6.02 1.37 0.26
CA ILE A 44 -5.99 0.71 -1.05
C ILE A 44 -7.29 0.94 -1.85
N GLU A 45 -8.44 0.99 -1.18
CA GLU A 45 -9.72 1.35 -1.81
C GLU A 45 -9.68 2.77 -2.41
N VAL A 46 -9.18 3.76 -1.66
CA VAL A 46 -9.02 5.13 -2.16
C VAL A 46 -8.03 5.18 -3.33
N ILE A 47 -6.87 4.54 -3.19
CA ILE A 47 -5.81 4.50 -4.22
C ILE A 47 -6.34 3.91 -5.53
N THR A 48 -7.13 2.83 -5.46
CA THR A 48 -7.62 2.08 -6.62
C THR A 48 -9.01 2.50 -7.09
N SER A 49 -9.60 3.53 -6.46
CA SER A 49 -10.95 4.00 -6.78
C SER A 49 -11.07 4.43 -8.24
N ALA A 50 -12.10 3.93 -8.91
CA ALA A 50 -12.51 4.38 -10.24
C ALA A 50 -13.35 5.66 -10.22
N ASP A 51 -13.63 6.20 -9.03
CA ASP A 51 -14.36 7.46 -8.86
C ASP A 51 -13.48 8.64 -9.30
N ALA A 52 -13.98 9.41 -10.27
CA ALA A 52 -13.31 10.57 -10.81
C ALA A 52 -13.29 11.76 -9.83
N GLU A 53 -14.17 11.76 -8.83
CA GLU A 53 -14.22 12.79 -7.78
C GLU A 53 -13.14 12.61 -6.72
N VAL A 54 -12.59 11.40 -6.59
CA VAL A 54 -11.35 11.20 -5.84
C VAL A 54 -10.24 11.77 -6.70
N ASP A 55 -9.60 12.85 -6.25
CA ASP A 55 -8.50 13.47 -6.98
C ASP A 55 -7.16 12.74 -6.75
N ALA A 56 -6.13 13.13 -7.49
CA ALA A 56 -4.80 12.54 -7.36
C ALA A 56 -4.16 12.84 -6.00
N GLU A 57 -4.41 14.01 -5.42
CA GLU A 57 -3.84 14.42 -4.13
C GLU A 57 -4.32 13.49 -3.00
N ASN A 58 -5.62 13.22 -2.92
CA ASN A 58 -6.19 12.29 -1.93
C ASN A 58 -5.66 10.87 -2.10
N ARG A 59 -5.40 10.42 -3.34
CA ARG A 59 -4.78 9.12 -3.60
C ARG A 59 -3.33 9.06 -3.14
N LEU A 60 -2.56 10.14 -3.31
CA LEU A 60 -1.19 10.22 -2.82
C LEU A 60 -1.13 10.26 -1.29
N ILE A 61 -2.05 10.99 -0.64
CA ILE A 61 -2.22 10.97 0.82
C ILE A 61 -2.55 9.55 1.30
N ALA A 62 -3.44 8.84 0.59
CA ALA A 62 -3.75 7.45 0.91
C ALA A 62 -2.54 6.52 0.76
N PHE A 63 -1.70 6.70 -0.26
CA PHE A 63 -0.42 6.00 -0.38
C PHE A 63 0.51 6.28 0.80
N ASP A 64 0.69 7.54 1.18
CA ASP A 64 1.57 7.93 2.29
C ASP A 64 1.08 7.33 3.63
N ASN A 65 -0.24 7.32 3.86
CA ASN A 65 -0.82 6.70 5.05
C ASN A 65 -0.65 5.17 5.02
N PHE A 66 -0.85 4.54 3.86
CA PHE A 66 -0.66 3.11 3.70
C PHE A 66 0.80 2.70 3.94
N GLU A 67 1.75 3.47 3.40
CA GLU A 67 3.18 3.25 3.55
C GLU A 67 3.62 3.30 5.02
N GLN A 68 3.16 4.31 5.78
CA GLN A 68 3.42 4.40 7.22
C GLN A 68 2.86 3.20 8.00
N LEU A 69 1.66 2.73 7.67
CA LEU A 69 1.05 1.57 8.35
C LEU A 69 1.86 0.30 8.13
N ILE A 70 2.40 0.09 6.93
CA ILE A 70 3.16 -1.12 6.58
C ILE A 70 4.65 -1.05 6.94
N GLU A 71 5.13 0.05 7.56
CA GLU A 71 6.42 0.06 8.26
C GLU A 71 6.41 -0.93 9.45
N SER A 72 5.23 -1.21 10.01
CA SER A 72 5.03 -2.27 11.00
C SER A 72 5.09 -3.65 10.33
N LEU A 73 5.97 -4.53 10.84
CA LEU A 73 6.09 -5.91 10.37
C LEU A 73 4.78 -6.69 10.49
N ASP A 74 3.98 -6.43 11.53
CA ASP A 74 2.69 -7.10 11.72
C ASP A 74 1.71 -6.71 10.61
N ASN A 75 1.64 -5.42 10.27
CA ASN A 75 0.80 -4.92 9.17
C ASN A 75 1.29 -5.40 7.81
N ALA A 76 2.60 -5.32 7.55
CA ALA A 76 3.21 -5.83 6.33
C ALA A 76 2.89 -7.32 6.12
N ASN A 77 3.01 -8.14 7.18
CA ASN A 77 2.65 -9.56 7.14
C ASN A 77 1.15 -9.78 6.93
N ASN A 78 0.31 -8.87 7.41
CA ASN A 78 -1.13 -8.95 7.28
C ASN A 78 -1.64 -8.60 5.88
N LEU A 79 -0.82 -7.98 5.01
CA LEU A 79 -1.17 -7.69 3.61
C LEU A 79 -1.74 -8.90 2.87
N GLU A 80 -1.21 -10.10 3.15
CA GLU A 80 -1.70 -11.33 2.54
C GLU A 80 -3.12 -11.69 3.00
N ASN A 81 -3.37 -11.66 4.31
CA ASN A 81 -4.69 -11.98 4.85
C ASN A 81 -5.75 -10.96 4.41
N LEU A 82 -5.34 -9.71 4.17
CA LEU A 82 -6.22 -8.64 3.70
C LEU A 82 -6.36 -8.62 2.17
N GLY A 83 -5.62 -9.46 1.44
CA GLY A 83 -5.66 -9.54 -0.03
C GLY A 83 -5.07 -8.32 -0.74
N LEU A 84 -4.16 -7.59 -0.10
CA LEU A 84 -3.68 -6.28 -0.57
C LEU A 84 -2.45 -6.36 -1.48
N TRP A 85 -1.78 -7.51 -1.57
CA TRP A 85 -0.61 -7.68 -2.45
C TRP A 85 -0.92 -7.49 -3.93
N LYS A 86 -1.99 -8.12 -4.42
CA LYS A 86 -2.38 -8.07 -5.83
C LYS A 86 -2.65 -6.63 -6.29
N PRO A 87 -3.56 -5.85 -5.68
CA PRO A 87 -3.79 -4.47 -6.10
C PRO A 87 -2.52 -3.61 -5.98
N LEU A 88 -1.68 -3.83 -4.95
CA LEU A 88 -0.44 -3.10 -4.79
C LEU A 88 0.57 -3.37 -5.92
N VAL A 89 0.73 -4.63 -6.35
CA VAL A 89 1.63 -5.00 -7.44
C VAL A 89 1.09 -4.56 -8.79
N GLU A 90 -0.23 -4.58 -9.01
CA GLU A 90 -0.84 -4.08 -10.25
C GLU A 90 -0.57 -2.58 -10.45
N LEU A 91 -0.48 -1.80 -9.38
CA LEU A 91 -0.15 -0.36 -9.43
C LEU A 91 1.27 -0.08 -9.94
N LEU A 92 2.19 -1.05 -9.96
CA LEU A 92 3.51 -0.90 -10.59
C LEU A 92 3.40 -0.73 -12.11
N GLY A 93 2.29 -1.16 -12.72
CA GLY A 93 1.98 -0.96 -14.14
C GLY A 93 1.07 0.23 -14.43
N HIS A 94 0.79 1.08 -13.44
CA HIS A 94 -0.16 2.19 -13.58
C HIS A 94 0.31 3.22 -14.64
N GLY A 95 -0.62 3.90 -15.31
CA GLY A 95 -0.28 4.90 -16.34
C GLY A 95 0.43 6.15 -15.79
N ASP A 96 0.12 6.52 -14.54
CA ASP A 96 0.75 7.63 -13.82
C ASP A 96 2.07 7.20 -13.15
N ALA A 97 3.14 7.96 -13.41
CA ALA A 97 4.46 7.70 -12.83
C ALA A 97 4.48 7.81 -11.30
N GLU A 98 3.71 8.72 -10.72
CA GLU A 98 3.73 8.90 -9.26
C GLU A 98 3.07 7.72 -8.53
N PHE A 99 2.07 7.09 -9.16
CA PHE A 99 1.47 5.86 -8.65
C PHE A 99 2.46 4.70 -8.70
N ARG A 100 3.20 4.55 -9.80
CA ARG A 100 4.27 3.54 -9.90
C ARG A 100 5.35 3.78 -8.85
N ARG A 101 5.74 5.04 -8.61
CA ARG A 101 6.72 5.42 -7.59
C ARG A 101 6.24 5.02 -6.19
N MET A 102 5.01 5.38 -5.84
CA MET A 102 4.44 5.09 -4.52
C MET A 102 4.21 3.60 -4.31
N ALA A 103 3.69 2.88 -5.31
CA ALA A 103 3.55 1.43 -5.24
C ALA A 103 4.90 0.73 -5.03
N ALA A 104 5.94 1.12 -5.77
CA ALA A 104 7.28 0.58 -5.58
C ALA A 104 7.85 0.91 -4.18
N TRP A 105 7.55 2.10 -3.64
CA TRP A 105 7.93 2.44 -2.27
C TRP A 105 7.23 1.52 -1.26
N CYS A 106 5.91 1.43 -1.29
CA CYS A 106 5.15 0.57 -0.38
C CYS A 106 5.60 -0.90 -0.45
N VAL A 107 5.85 -1.44 -1.64
CA VAL A 107 6.39 -2.80 -1.80
C VAL A 107 7.75 -2.92 -1.13
N GLY A 108 8.66 -1.96 -1.37
CA GLY A 108 9.99 -1.98 -0.76
C GLY A 108 9.98 -1.87 0.76
N THR A 109 9.04 -1.10 1.33
CA THR A 109 8.83 -0.99 2.78
C THR A 109 8.30 -2.31 3.34
N ALA A 110 7.28 -2.91 2.72
CA ALA A 110 6.67 -4.14 3.19
C ALA A 110 7.63 -5.34 3.24
N VAL A 111 8.57 -5.43 2.28
CA VAL A 111 9.51 -6.56 2.17
C VAL A 111 10.86 -6.35 2.86
N GLN A 112 11.12 -5.15 3.39
CA GLN A 112 12.42 -4.85 3.98
C GLN A 112 12.68 -5.71 5.21
N ASN A 113 13.74 -6.53 5.16
CA ASN A 113 14.16 -7.43 6.24
C ASN A 113 13.01 -8.33 6.76
N ASN A 114 12.12 -8.77 5.85
CA ASN A 114 10.96 -9.57 6.21
C ASN A 114 10.77 -10.74 5.22
N GLU A 115 11.31 -11.90 5.57
CA GLU A 115 11.29 -13.11 4.72
C GLU A 115 9.88 -13.51 4.28
N ARG A 116 8.87 -13.35 5.15
CA ARG A 116 7.49 -13.72 4.84
C ARG A 116 6.89 -12.87 3.73
N THR A 117 7.16 -11.56 3.74
CA THR A 117 6.66 -10.66 2.69
C THR A 117 7.56 -10.69 1.46
N GLN A 118 8.86 -10.96 1.59
CA GLN A 118 9.74 -11.27 0.46
C GLN A 118 9.26 -12.50 -0.30
N GLU A 119 8.96 -13.60 0.40
CA GLU A 119 8.35 -14.81 -0.18
C GLU A 119 7.06 -14.45 -0.89
N ARG A 120 6.21 -13.65 -0.25
CA ARG A 120 4.93 -13.31 -0.84
C ARG A 120 5.08 -12.47 -2.11
N LEU A 121 5.98 -11.50 -2.13
CA LEU A 121 6.29 -10.69 -3.32
C LEU A 121 6.71 -11.56 -4.51
N VAL A 122 7.58 -12.55 -4.28
CA VAL A 122 7.98 -13.52 -5.31
C VAL A 122 6.77 -14.32 -5.79
N ALA A 123 5.98 -14.87 -4.86
CA ALA A 123 4.82 -15.70 -5.19
C ALA A 123 3.73 -14.98 -5.98
N VAL A 124 3.57 -13.66 -5.82
CA VAL A 124 2.64 -12.85 -6.61
C VAL A 124 3.25 -12.27 -7.89
N GLY A 125 4.50 -12.61 -8.20
CA GLY A 125 5.20 -12.18 -9.42
C GLY A 125 5.60 -10.71 -9.42
N GLY A 126 5.76 -10.08 -8.24
CA GLY A 126 6.07 -8.66 -8.15
C GLY A 126 7.52 -8.28 -8.51
N ILE A 127 8.43 -9.25 -8.62
CA ILE A 127 9.83 -8.99 -9.03
C ILE A 127 9.91 -8.53 -10.49
N ALA A 128 9.17 -9.16 -11.40
CA ALA A 128 9.19 -8.84 -12.83
C ALA A 128 8.84 -7.36 -13.14
N PRO A 129 7.72 -6.79 -12.65
CA PRO A 129 7.41 -5.38 -12.88
C PRO A 129 8.43 -4.43 -12.23
N LEU A 130 8.98 -4.78 -11.05
CA LEU A 130 10.03 -3.97 -10.42
C LEU A 130 11.31 -3.95 -11.26
N ALA A 131 11.74 -5.09 -11.80
CA ALA A 131 12.90 -5.18 -12.69
C ALA A 131 12.69 -4.37 -13.98
N ALA A 132 11.49 -4.46 -14.57
CA ALA A 132 11.12 -3.67 -15.74
C ALA A 132 11.19 -2.15 -15.46
N LEU A 133 10.63 -1.69 -14.34
CA LEU A 133 10.71 -0.29 -13.93
C LEU A 133 12.16 0.16 -13.68
N ALA A 134 12.97 -0.67 -13.01
CA ALA A 134 14.36 -0.33 -12.71
C ALA A 134 15.21 -0.10 -13.98
N LEU A 135 14.89 -0.79 -15.07
CA LEU A 135 15.64 -0.75 -16.34
C LEU A 135 15.02 0.11 -17.43
N ALA A 136 13.81 0.62 -17.25
CA ALA A 136 13.10 1.39 -18.27
C ALA A 136 13.71 2.79 -18.48
N ASP A 137 14.35 3.00 -19.64
CA ASP A 137 15.05 4.27 -19.94
C ASP A 137 14.08 5.47 -20.09
N ALA A 138 12.82 5.20 -20.47
CA ALA A 138 11.77 6.22 -20.57
C ALA A 138 11.10 6.55 -19.24
N GLU A 139 11.42 5.80 -18.17
CA GLU A 139 10.84 5.98 -16.85
C GLU A 139 11.54 7.11 -16.08
N THR A 140 10.81 7.75 -15.17
CA THR A 140 11.36 8.83 -14.35
C THR A 140 12.43 8.28 -13.39
N PRO A 141 13.49 9.06 -13.10
CA PRO A 141 14.50 8.66 -12.11
C PRO A 141 13.91 8.37 -10.72
N ALA A 142 12.81 9.02 -10.36
CA ALA A 142 12.15 8.82 -9.07
C ALA A 142 11.51 7.44 -8.95
N VAL A 143 10.77 7.00 -9.99
CA VAL A 143 10.21 5.64 -10.06
C VAL A 143 11.32 4.60 -10.07
N ARG A 144 12.34 4.77 -10.94
CA ARG A 144 13.48 3.85 -11.02
C ARG A 144 14.15 3.66 -9.67
N ARG A 145 14.43 4.74 -8.93
CA ARG A 145 15.03 4.65 -7.59
C ARG A 145 14.17 3.87 -6.61
N LYS A 146 12.85 4.04 -6.62
CA LYS A 146 11.95 3.28 -5.72
C LYS A 146 11.81 1.82 -6.14
N ALA A 147 11.81 1.52 -7.44
CA ALA A 147 11.87 0.15 -7.93
C ALA A 147 13.17 -0.57 -7.50
N ILE A 148 14.32 0.11 -7.63
CA ILE A 148 15.62 -0.42 -7.19
C ILE A 148 15.66 -0.57 -5.65
N TYR A 149 15.07 0.36 -4.91
CA TYR A 149 14.90 0.22 -3.46
C TYR A 149 14.10 -1.04 -3.11
N ALA A 150 12.97 -1.27 -3.78
CA ALA A 150 12.15 -2.47 -3.55
C ALA A 150 12.89 -3.77 -3.89
N LEU A 151 13.60 -3.81 -5.02
CA LEU A 151 14.46 -4.96 -5.37
C LEU A 151 15.54 -5.18 -4.31
N SER A 152 16.22 -4.12 -3.88
CA SER A 152 17.23 -4.20 -2.81
C SER A 152 16.63 -4.74 -1.50
N SER A 153 15.43 -4.31 -1.11
CA SER A 153 14.73 -4.85 0.06
C SER A 153 14.33 -6.31 -0.13
N ALA A 154 13.92 -6.69 -1.35
CA ALA A 154 13.44 -8.03 -1.66
C ALA A 154 14.55 -9.09 -1.63
N VAL A 155 15.75 -8.77 -2.15
CA VAL A 155 16.81 -9.76 -2.38
C VAL A 155 17.73 -10.00 -1.18
N ARG A 156 17.91 -9.01 -0.29
CA ARG A 156 18.89 -9.12 0.82
C ARG A 156 18.50 -10.24 1.76
N ASN A 157 19.44 -11.17 1.98
CA ASN A 157 19.26 -12.37 2.80
C ASN A 157 18.12 -13.30 2.35
N TYR A 158 17.62 -13.17 1.13
CA TYR A 158 16.54 -14.01 0.62
C TYR A 158 16.79 -14.51 -0.81
N GLN A 159 17.30 -15.74 -0.89
CA GLN A 159 17.76 -16.35 -2.14
C GLN A 159 16.69 -16.44 -3.24
N PRO A 160 15.43 -16.82 -2.96
CA PRO A 160 14.42 -16.92 -4.02
C PRO A 160 14.17 -15.60 -4.75
N ALA A 161 14.14 -14.47 -4.04
CA ALA A 161 14.01 -13.17 -4.69
C ALA A 161 15.28 -12.77 -5.45
N MET A 162 16.47 -13.15 -4.95
CA MET A 162 17.72 -12.88 -5.65
C MET A 162 17.80 -13.63 -6.98
N ASP A 163 17.48 -14.93 -6.97
CA ASP A 163 17.44 -15.77 -8.17
C ASP A 163 16.44 -15.22 -9.20
N GLU A 164 15.23 -14.88 -8.75
CA GLU A 164 14.20 -14.31 -9.62
C GLU A 164 14.62 -12.94 -10.17
N THR A 165 15.21 -12.07 -9.34
CA THR A 165 15.66 -10.74 -9.78
C THR A 165 16.72 -10.87 -10.87
N VAL A 166 17.72 -11.73 -10.67
CA VAL A 166 18.78 -11.95 -11.67
C VAL A 166 18.21 -12.55 -12.96
N ALA A 167 17.27 -13.49 -12.86
CA ALA A 167 16.60 -14.05 -14.02
C ALA A 167 15.84 -12.98 -14.82
N GLN A 168 15.06 -12.12 -14.14
CA GLN A 168 14.28 -11.04 -14.77
C GLN A 168 15.20 -9.98 -15.40
N LEU A 169 16.26 -9.58 -14.72
CA LEU A 169 17.25 -8.64 -15.28
C LEU A 169 17.91 -9.21 -16.54
N GLY A 170 18.30 -10.50 -16.52
CA GLY A 170 18.88 -11.17 -17.68
C GLY A 170 17.92 -11.26 -18.88
N GLN A 171 16.63 -11.53 -18.63
CA GLN A 171 15.59 -11.50 -19.68
C GLN A 171 15.42 -10.11 -20.31
N LEU A 172 15.65 -9.05 -19.52
CA LEU A 172 15.63 -7.66 -19.97
C LEU A 172 16.97 -7.20 -20.58
N GLY A 173 17.92 -8.12 -20.81
CA GLY A 173 19.21 -7.82 -21.42
C GLY A 173 20.18 -7.09 -20.50
N TYR A 174 19.96 -7.14 -19.18
CA TYR A 174 20.84 -6.54 -18.17
C TYR A 174 21.60 -7.62 -17.39
N GLY A 175 22.92 -7.47 -17.31
CA GLY A 175 23.81 -8.45 -16.68
C GLY A 175 24.36 -9.49 -17.67
N GLY A 176 25.57 -9.99 -17.42
CA GLY A 176 26.19 -11.09 -18.17
C GLY A 176 25.62 -12.46 -17.77
N ALA A 177 25.98 -13.53 -18.49
CA ALA A 177 25.56 -14.90 -18.17
C ALA A 177 25.78 -15.22 -16.68
N SER A 178 24.68 -15.28 -15.93
CA SER A 178 24.69 -15.23 -14.47
C SER A 178 25.38 -16.46 -13.86
N SER A 179 26.46 -16.22 -13.12
CA SER A 179 26.79 -17.04 -11.96
C SER A 179 25.70 -16.83 -10.90
N LYS A 180 25.26 -17.91 -10.23
CA LYS A 180 24.38 -17.81 -9.07
C LYS A 180 24.97 -16.81 -8.07
N ILE A 181 24.15 -15.86 -7.62
CA ILE A 181 24.55 -14.86 -6.62
C ILE A 181 23.97 -15.29 -5.28
N ASP A 182 24.83 -15.44 -4.27
CA ASP A 182 24.40 -15.75 -2.91
C ASP A 182 23.77 -14.49 -2.29
N ALA A 183 22.51 -14.57 -1.89
CA ALA A 183 21.78 -13.46 -1.29
C ALA A 183 22.30 -13.05 0.10
N SER A 184 23.14 -13.87 0.72
CA SER A 184 23.85 -13.56 1.97
C SER A 184 25.23 -12.91 1.74
N ASP A 185 25.74 -12.94 0.51
CA ASP A 185 26.93 -12.19 0.10
C ASP A 185 26.51 -10.75 -0.23
N MET A 186 26.64 -9.88 0.78
CA MET A 186 26.21 -8.49 0.68
C MET A 186 27.01 -7.68 -0.34
N ASP A 187 28.28 -8.03 -0.59
CA ASP A 187 29.10 -7.35 -1.59
C ASP A 187 28.57 -7.70 -2.99
N ALA A 188 28.28 -8.98 -3.25
CA ALA A 188 27.71 -9.42 -4.52
C ALA A 188 26.30 -8.86 -4.77
N VAL A 189 25.46 -8.79 -3.72
CA VAL A 189 24.14 -8.14 -3.80
C VAL A 189 24.29 -6.64 -4.10
N ASP A 190 25.21 -5.96 -3.43
CA ASP A 190 25.44 -4.53 -3.62
C ASP A 190 25.99 -4.22 -5.02
N GLU A 191 26.83 -5.08 -5.61
CA GLU A 191 27.28 -4.94 -6.99
C GLU A 191 26.09 -4.90 -7.98
N VAL A 192 25.13 -5.83 -7.83
CA VAL A 192 23.94 -5.86 -8.69
C VAL A 192 23.09 -4.61 -8.49
N ILE A 193 22.76 -4.29 -7.24
CA ILE A 193 21.88 -3.16 -6.92
C ILE A 193 22.51 -1.81 -7.31
N ASN A 194 23.80 -1.62 -7.06
CA ASN A 194 24.51 -0.39 -7.43
C ASN A 194 24.69 -0.27 -8.94
N GLY A 195 24.87 -1.39 -9.66
CA GLY A 195 24.83 -1.40 -11.12
C GLY A 195 23.52 -0.78 -11.64
N LEU A 196 22.37 -1.18 -11.09
CA LEU A 196 21.06 -0.64 -11.50
C LEU A 196 20.95 0.87 -11.24
N ARG A 197 21.55 1.37 -10.14
CA ARG A 197 21.56 2.80 -9.80
C ARG A 197 22.40 3.65 -10.76
N ASN A 198 23.42 3.03 -11.37
CA ASN A 198 24.40 3.69 -12.23
C ASN A 198 24.06 3.61 -13.72
N LYS A 199 23.02 2.85 -14.11
CA LYS A 199 22.42 2.85 -15.44
C LYS A 199 21.53 4.08 -15.62
#